data_AF-A0A8M8UU53-F1
#
_entry.id   AF-A0A8M8UU53-F1
#
_cell.length_a   1.000
_cell.length_b   1.000
_cell.length_c   1.000
_cell.angle_alpha   90.00
_cell.angle_beta   90.00
_cell.angle_gamma   90.00
#
_symmetry.space_group_name_H-M   'P 1'
#
loop_
_entity.id
_entity.type
_entity.pdbx_description
1 polymer ?
#
loop_
_entity_poly.entity_id
_entity_poly.type
_entity_poly.pdbx_seq_one_letter_code
_entity_poly.pdbx_strand_id
1 'polypeptide(L)'
;MPPLYITENGVAENNNFRLTAKQACVDPIRIQYHAEHLAYLLLAIKELNFDVRGYFAWSYCDNFEWTSGYQSRFGIIYIDYVNSLTRYMKNSAFWFTKFLKPSSATPTSDKRQVETGVERASKKRRATSNV
;
A
#
# COMPACT_ATOMS: atom_id res chain seq x y z
N MET A 1 18.35 14.50 1.66
CA MET A 1 17.06 14.60 2.37
C MET A 1 16.82 13.28 3.08
N PRO A 2 16.36 13.29 4.34
CA PRO A 2 16.09 12.05 5.08
C PRO A 2 14.91 11.27 4.46
N PRO A 3 14.77 9.98 4.79
CA PRO A 3 13.61 9.19 4.41
C PRO A 3 12.29 9.80 4.92
N LEU A 4 11.29 9.83 4.05
CA LEU A 4 9.98 10.42 4.34
C LEU A 4 8.93 9.33 4.59
N TYR A 5 8.12 9.54 5.63
CA TYR A 5 6.90 8.80 5.89
C TYR A 5 5.74 9.79 5.94
N ILE A 6 4.71 9.57 5.14
CA ILE A 6 3.46 10.31 5.25
C ILE A 6 2.66 9.64 6.36
N THR A 7 2.83 10.12 7.59
CA THR A 7 2.28 9.50 8.80
C THR A 7 0.77 9.62 8.90
N GLU A 8 0.18 10.66 8.31
CA GLU A 8 -1.25 10.89 8.26
C GLU A 8 -1.63 11.63 6.97
N ASN A 9 -2.65 11.12 6.27
CA ASN A 9 -3.30 11.83 5.17
C ASN A 9 -4.73 11.32 5.00
N GLY A 10 -5.70 12.19 4.83
CA GLY A 10 -7.10 11.79 4.71
C GLY A 10 -8.05 12.96 4.50
N VAL A 11 -9.31 12.63 4.25
CA VAL A 11 -10.38 13.61 4.04
C VAL A 11 -11.58 13.29 4.92
N ALA A 12 -12.09 14.32 5.58
CA ALA A 12 -13.31 14.26 6.37
C ALA A 12 -14.54 14.34 5.48
N GLU A 13 -15.56 13.56 5.82
CA GLU A 13 -16.92 13.79 5.39
C GLU A 13 -17.81 14.03 6.61
N ASN A 14 -18.79 14.92 6.48
CA ASN A 14 -19.74 15.18 7.54
C ASN A 14 -20.61 13.95 7.79
N ASN A 15 -20.77 13.60 9.06
CA ASN A 15 -21.63 12.51 9.49
C ASN A 15 -23.10 12.87 9.22
N ASN A 16 -23.77 12.05 8.41
CA ASN A 16 -25.20 12.16 8.20
C ASN A 16 -25.91 10.97 8.86
N PHE A 17 -26.43 11.21 10.07
CA PHE A 17 -27.13 10.20 10.88
C PHE A 17 -28.42 9.66 10.25
N ARG A 18 -28.89 10.24 9.14
CA ARG A 18 -30.08 9.75 8.41
C ARG A 18 -29.74 8.64 7.42
N LEU A 19 -28.47 8.44 7.10
CA LEU A 19 -28.04 7.41 6.16
C LEU A 19 -28.05 6.04 6.83
N THR A 20 -28.47 5.03 6.07
CA THR A 20 -28.20 3.64 6.43
C THR A 20 -26.69 3.37 6.38
N ALA A 21 -26.20 2.36 7.11
CA ALA A 21 -24.78 1.99 7.07
C ALA A 21 -24.28 1.74 5.64
N LYS A 22 -25.10 1.12 4.78
CA LYS A 22 -24.78 0.89 3.36
C LYS A 22 -24.61 2.20 2.58
N GLN A 23 -25.46 3.18 2.81
CA GLN A 23 -25.35 4.50 2.16
C GLN A 23 -24.14 5.27 2.67
N ALA A 24 -23.87 5.23 3.98
CA ALA A 24 -22.70 5.87 4.59
C ALA A 24 -21.36 5.25 4.13
N CYS A 25 -21.39 4.04 3.59
CA CYS A 25 -20.21 3.37 3.01
C CYS A 25 -19.89 3.82 1.57
N VAL A 26 -20.75 4.62 0.92
CA VAL A 26 -20.51 5.14 -0.43
C VAL A 26 -19.74 6.46 -0.34
N ASP A 27 -18.41 6.39 -0.48
CA ASP A 27 -17.50 7.51 -0.24
C ASP A 27 -16.55 7.83 -1.43
N PRO A 28 -17.09 8.28 -2.58
CA PRO A 28 -16.29 8.53 -3.78
C PRO A 28 -15.27 9.67 -3.59
N ILE A 29 -15.57 10.67 -2.75
CA ILE A 29 -14.67 11.78 -2.47
C ILE A 29 -13.39 11.26 -1.78
N ARG A 30 -13.53 10.35 -0.82
CA ARG A 30 -12.39 9.75 -0.12
C ARG A 30 -11.52 8.91 -1.05
N ILE A 31 -12.14 8.14 -1.94
CA ILE A 31 -11.41 7.39 -2.97
C ILE A 31 -10.61 8.34 -3.86
N GLN A 32 -11.26 9.38 -4.40
CA GLN A 32 -10.61 10.34 -5.29
C GLN A 32 -9.43 11.04 -4.59
N TYR A 33 -9.64 11.49 -3.35
CA TYR A 33 -8.63 12.16 -2.54
C TYR A 33 -7.36 11.32 -2.39
N HIS A 34 -7.50 10.06 -1.96
CA HIS A 34 -6.34 9.17 -1.80
C HIS A 34 -5.69 8.80 -3.13
N ALA A 35 -6.48 8.56 -4.18
CA ALA A 35 -5.96 8.25 -5.50
C ALA A 35 -5.07 9.38 -6.05
N GLU A 36 -5.52 10.63 -5.93
CA GLU A 36 -4.77 11.81 -6.35
C GLU A 36 -3.49 12.01 -5.52
N HIS A 37 -3.58 11.92 -4.18
CA HIS A 37 -2.41 12.08 -3.32
C HIS A 37 -1.34 11.03 -3.60
N LEU A 38 -1.74 9.77 -3.79
CA LEU A 38 -0.81 8.69 -4.11
C LEU A 38 -0.21 8.85 -5.52
N ALA A 39 -0.97 9.39 -6.48
CA ALA A 39 -0.44 9.70 -7.81
C ALA A 39 0.64 10.80 -7.76
N TYR A 40 0.39 11.89 -7.03
CA TYR A 40 1.39 12.94 -6.83
C TYR A 40 2.60 12.46 -6.02
N LEU A 41 2.39 11.62 -5.02
CA LEU A 41 3.48 11.01 -4.26
C LEU A 41 4.36 10.13 -5.16
N LEU A 42 3.75 9.36 -6.07
CA LEU A 42 4.47 8.58 -7.07
C LEU A 42 5.29 9.47 -8.02
N LEU A 43 4.73 10.60 -8.45
CA LEU A 43 5.47 11.58 -9.28
C LEU A 43 6.66 12.16 -8.51
N ALA A 44 6.51 12.50 -7.23
CA ALA A 44 7.61 13.00 -6.41
C ALA A 44 8.72 11.95 -6.23
N ILE A 45 8.36 10.67 -6.06
CA ILE A 45 9.33 9.57 -5.98
C ILE A 45 10.08 9.41 -7.31
N LYS A 46 9.36 9.41 -8.45
CA LYS A 46 9.93 9.10 -9.77
C LYS A 46 10.69 10.25 -10.41
N GLU A 47 10.15 11.46 -10.35
CA GLU A 47 10.67 12.62 -11.10
C GLU A 47 11.62 13.46 -10.25
N LEU A 48 11.41 13.48 -8.93
CA LEU A 48 12.16 14.33 -8.01
C LEU A 48 13.07 13.55 -7.05
N ASN A 49 13.12 12.22 -7.18
CA ASN A 49 13.97 11.32 -6.37
C ASN A 49 13.76 11.44 -4.84
N PHE A 50 12.52 11.65 -4.39
CA PHE A 50 12.20 11.61 -2.96
C PHE A 50 12.23 10.16 -2.42
N ASP A 51 12.97 9.89 -1.33
CA ASP A 51 12.95 8.60 -0.61
C ASP A 51 11.70 8.54 0.30
N VAL A 52 10.56 8.15 -0.27
CA VAL A 52 9.30 7.95 0.47
C VAL A 52 9.13 6.46 0.79
N ARG A 53 8.99 6.15 2.08
CA ARG A 53 8.96 4.76 2.57
C ARG A 53 7.62 4.29 3.10
N GLY A 54 6.67 5.20 3.31
CA GLY A 54 5.35 4.84 3.79
C GLY A 54 4.32 5.93 3.63
N TYR A 55 3.07 5.48 3.52
CA TYR A 55 1.88 6.32 3.46
C TYR A 55 0.80 5.69 4.34
N PHE A 56 0.32 6.44 5.32
CA PHE A 56 -0.64 6.00 6.30
C PHE A 56 -1.91 6.83 6.18
N ALA A 57 -2.99 6.19 5.74
CA ALA A 57 -4.28 6.85 5.60
C ALA A 57 -4.89 7.13 6.98
N TRP A 58 -5.19 8.40 7.26
CA TRP A 58 -6.00 8.79 8.40
C TRP A 58 -7.48 8.71 7.98
N SER A 59 -8.24 7.73 8.47
CA SER A 59 -7.87 6.74 9.49
C SER A 59 -8.44 5.35 9.19
N TYR A 60 -8.02 4.35 9.96
CA TYR A 60 -8.51 2.98 9.82
C TYR A 60 -10.04 2.91 9.95
N CYS A 61 -10.62 3.60 10.93
CA CYS A 61 -12.05 3.64 11.18
C CYS A 61 -12.52 5.00 11.68
N ASP A 62 -13.81 5.29 11.52
CA ASP A 62 -14.41 6.51 12.04
C ASP A 62 -14.19 6.60 13.56
N ASN A 63 -13.62 7.71 14.03
CA ASN A 63 -13.18 7.88 15.40
C ASN A 63 -13.68 9.21 15.99
N PHE A 64 -13.23 9.54 17.20
CA PHE A 64 -13.54 10.81 17.85
C PHE A 64 -12.58 11.90 17.34
N GLU A 65 -13.09 12.85 16.58
CA GLU A 65 -12.30 13.90 15.94
C GLU A 65 -12.28 15.18 16.80
N TRP A 66 -11.61 15.10 17.95
CA TRP A 66 -11.33 16.23 18.84
C TRP A 66 -12.57 17.12 19.11
N THR A 67 -12.49 18.41 18.76
CA THR A 67 -13.57 19.37 18.95
C THR A 67 -14.82 19.08 18.10
N SER A 68 -14.68 18.29 17.04
CA SER A 68 -15.79 17.88 16.17
C SER A 68 -16.50 16.63 16.69
N GLY A 69 -15.94 15.94 17.68
CA GLY A 69 -16.46 14.68 18.19
C GLY A 69 -16.71 13.67 17.06
N TYR A 70 -17.88 13.04 17.06
CA TYR A 70 -18.27 12.04 16.05
C TYR A 70 -19.00 12.63 14.82
N GLN A 71 -18.91 13.95 14.62
CA GLN A 71 -19.53 14.62 13.48
C GLN A 71 -18.66 14.57 12.22
N SER A 72 -17.34 14.46 12.38
CA SER A 72 -16.39 14.33 11.28
C SER A 72 -15.97 12.87 11.11
N ARG A 73 -16.01 12.36 9.88
CA ARG A 73 -15.66 10.97 9.56
C ARG A 73 -14.49 10.91 8.59
N PHE A 74 -13.32 10.52 9.11
CA PHE A 74 -12.11 10.27 8.31
C PHE A 74 -11.92 8.80 7.92
N GLY A 75 -12.58 7.88 8.61
CA GLY A 75 -12.27 6.46 8.52
C GLY A 75 -12.56 5.86 7.15
N ILE A 76 -11.75 4.90 6.73
CA ILE A 76 -12.09 3.99 5.61
C ILE A 76 -13.06 2.87 6.03
N ILE A 77 -13.30 2.73 7.33
CA ILE A 77 -14.31 1.86 7.94
C ILE A 77 -15.35 2.72 8.64
N TYR A 78 -16.61 2.54 8.28
CA TYR A 78 -17.75 3.15 8.94
C TYR A 78 -18.02 2.47 10.30
N ILE A 79 -18.19 3.27 11.35
CA ILE A 79 -18.66 2.79 12.66
C ILE A 79 -20.09 3.25 12.88
N ASP A 80 -20.97 2.28 13.11
CA ASP A 80 -22.35 2.52 13.57
C ASP A 80 -22.38 2.71 15.09
N TYR A 81 -22.43 3.97 15.52
CA TYR A 81 -22.46 4.32 16.94
C TYR A 81 -23.75 3.93 17.66
N VAL A 82 -24.84 3.68 16.92
CA VAL A 82 -26.14 3.28 17.49
C VAL A 82 -26.23 1.76 17.60
N ASN A 83 -25.72 1.05 16.59
CA ASN A 83 -25.75 -0.41 16.53
C ASN A 83 -24.46 -1.04 17.09
N SER A 84 -24.24 -0.91 18.40
CA SER A 84 -23.17 -1.61 19.14
C SER A 84 -21.76 -1.44 18.54
N LEU A 85 -21.45 -0.29 17.94
CA LEU A 85 -20.16 -0.01 17.30
C LEU A 85 -19.83 -1.00 16.17
N THR A 86 -20.84 -1.47 15.43
CA THR A 86 -20.65 -2.37 14.29
C THR A 86 -19.82 -1.68 13.21
N ARG A 87 -18.88 -2.42 12.61
CA ARG A 87 -17.94 -1.91 11.59
C ARG A 87 -18.35 -2.36 10.20
N TYR A 88 -18.35 -1.42 9.26
CA TYR A 88 -18.65 -1.67 7.85
C TYR A 88 -17.55 -1.08 6.98
N MET A 89 -16.99 -1.88 6.06
CA MET A 89 -15.99 -1.38 5.12
C MET A 89 -16.65 -0.40 4.14
N LYS A 90 -16.07 0.80 4.01
CA LYS A 90 -16.48 1.76 2.99
C LYS A 90 -15.91 1.37 1.63
N ASN A 91 -16.40 1.99 0.56
CA ASN A 91 -15.87 1.75 -0.78
C ASN A 91 -14.37 2.10 -0.87
N SER A 92 -13.90 3.10 -0.12
CA SER A 92 -12.48 3.42 0.02
C SER A 92 -11.63 2.26 0.58
N ALA A 93 -12.11 1.51 1.57
CA ALA A 93 -11.39 0.33 2.07
C ALA A 93 -11.27 -0.77 1.00
N PHE A 94 -12.34 -1.00 0.24
CA PHE A 94 -12.30 -1.94 -0.90
C PHE A 94 -11.37 -1.42 -2.02
N TRP A 95 -11.34 -0.12 -2.25
CA TRP A 95 -10.43 0.51 -3.20
C TRP A 95 -8.98 0.30 -2.80
N PHE A 96 -8.60 0.58 -1.55
CA PHE A 96 -7.25 0.33 -1.04
C PHE A 96 -6.87 -1.16 -1.17
N THR A 97 -7.79 -2.07 -0.88
CA THR A 97 -7.56 -3.52 -1.07
C THR A 97 -7.25 -3.86 -2.52
N LYS A 98 -7.88 -3.20 -3.50
CA LYS A 98 -7.60 -3.41 -4.93
C LYS A 98 -6.30 -2.72 -5.35
N PHE A 99 -6.06 -1.51 -4.87
CA PHE A 99 -4.87 -0.71 -5.17
C PHE A 99 -3.57 -1.38 -4.68
N LEU A 100 -3.61 -1.97 -3.48
CA LEU A 100 -2.47 -2.64 -2.87
C LEU A 100 -2.25 -4.07 -3.37
N LYS A 101 -3.18 -4.63 -4.14
CA LYS A 101 -2.95 -5.94 -4.76
C LYS A 101 -1.79 -5.81 -5.75
N PRO A 102 -0.82 -6.72 -5.72
CA PRO A 102 0.18 -6.77 -6.77
C PRO A 102 -0.55 -6.93 -8.10
N SER A 103 -0.26 -6.07 -9.07
CA SER A 103 -0.43 -6.49 -10.46
C SER A 103 0.39 -7.77 -10.60
N SER A 104 -0.16 -8.79 -11.26
CA SER A 104 0.58 -10.02 -11.56
C SER A 104 1.79 -9.66 -12.42
N ALA A 105 2.88 -9.26 -11.77
CA ALA A 105 4.09 -8.82 -12.43
C ALA A 105 4.75 -10.06 -13.02
N THR A 106 4.94 -9.99 -14.32
CA THR A 106 5.69 -10.91 -15.18
C THR A 106 7.01 -11.33 -14.48
N PRO A 107 7.41 -12.61 -14.53
CA PRO A 107 8.61 -13.07 -13.85
C PRO A 107 9.82 -12.24 -14.32
N THR A 108 10.41 -11.49 -13.41
CA THR A 108 11.64 -10.75 -13.67
C THR A 108 12.76 -11.78 -13.78
N SER A 109 13.33 -11.96 -14.96
CA SER A 109 14.47 -12.84 -15.20
C SER A 109 15.75 -12.21 -14.65
N ASP A 110 16.04 -12.46 -13.37
CA ASP A 110 17.35 -12.13 -12.80
C ASP A 110 18.39 -13.14 -13.32
N LYS A 111 19.05 -12.80 -14.44
CA LYS A 111 20.30 -13.46 -14.87
C LYS A 111 21.48 -12.79 -14.15
N ARG A 112 21.75 -13.19 -12.91
CA ARG A 112 23.09 -13.09 -12.35
C ARG A 112 23.76 -14.45 -12.44
N GLN A 113 24.49 -14.65 -13.55
CA GLN A 113 25.54 -15.66 -13.63
C GLN A 113 26.62 -15.29 -12.62
N VAL A 114 26.81 -16.14 -11.61
CA VAL A 114 28.03 -16.09 -10.81
C VAL A 114 29.08 -16.86 -11.61
N GLU A 115 29.99 -16.10 -12.22
CA GLU A 115 31.26 -16.62 -12.72
C GLU A 115 32.08 -17.13 -11.52
N THR A 116 32.31 -18.44 -11.46
CA THR A 116 33.42 -19.00 -10.68
C THR A 116 34.43 -19.58 -11.66
N GLY A 117 35.51 -18.84 -11.89
CA GLY A 117 36.69 -19.31 -12.59
C GLY A 117 37.95 -18.92 -11.83
N VAL A 118 38.61 -19.91 -11.22
CA VAL A 118 40.05 -19.92 -10.86
C VAL A 118 40.46 -21.41 -10.89
N GLU A 119 41.00 -21.98 -11.97
CA GLU A 119 42.42 -21.98 -12.44
C GLU A 119 43.07 -23.35 -12.18
N ARG A 120 43.02 -24.28 -13.16
CA ARG A 120 44.13 -24.76 -14.03
C ARG A 120 45.46 -25.12 -13.35
N ALA A 121 45.77 -26.43 -13.36
CA ALA A 121 46.98 -27.12 -13.89
C ALA A 121 47.21 -28.43 -13.10
N SER A 122 47.43 -29.62 -13.65
CA SER A 122 48.52 -29.96 -14.56
C SER A 122 48.29 -31.30 -15.31
N LYS A 123 49.00 -31.40 -16.43
CA LYS A 123 48.94 -32.39 -17.51
C LYS A 123 49.71 -33.69 -17.18
N LYS A 124 49.30 -34.78 -17.85
CA LYS A 124 50.10 -35.79 -18.62
C LYS A 124 50.35 -37.22 -18.03
N ARG A 125 50.03 -38.21 -18.92
CA ARG A 125 50.61 -39.57 -19.16
C ARG A 125 50.00 -40.71 -18.32
N ARG A 126 49.77 -41.94 -18.79
CA ARG A 126 50.09 -42.72 -20.02
C ARG A 126 49.15 -43.94 -20.09
N ALA A 127 49.10 -44.62 -21.25
CA ALA A 127 48.29 -45.80 -21.56
C ALA A 127 48.80 -47.14 -20.96
N THR A 128 47.98 -48.19 -21.19
CA THR A 128 48.18 -49.66 -21.29
C THR A 128 47.85 -50.61 -20.11
N SER A 129 46.81 -51.42 -20.37
CA SER A 129 46.54 -52.89 -20.19
C SER A 129 46.94 -53.72 -18.97
N ASN A 130 46.19 -54.84 -18.87
CA ASN A 130 46.34 -56.10 -18.10
C ASN A 130 45.35 -56.19 -16.92
N VAL A 131 44.56 -57.25 -16.69
CA VAL A 131 44.52 -58.66 -17.16
C VAL A 131 43.05 -59.06 -17.34
#